data_AF-A0A960FAV2-F1
#
_entry.id   AF-A0A960FAV2-F1
#
_cell.length_a   1.000
_cell.length_b   1.000
_cell.length_c   1.000
_cell.angle_alpha   90.00
_cell.angle_beta   90.00
_cell.angle_gamma   90.00
#
_symmetry.space_group_name_H-M   'P 1'
#
loop_
_entity.id
_entity.type
_entity.pdbx_description
1 polymer ?
#
loop_
_entity_poly.entity_id
_entity_poly.type
_entity_poly.pdbx_seq_one_letter_code
_entity_poly.pdbx_strand_id
1 'polypeptide(L)'
;ISVGKIADVNDAITNGGGFAYYPEGRMWITNYPSSSLEKARAVYSPPELAGMEAGVIALYQKCVHLGCRVPSCPTSQWFECGCHGSQYNRVGEKKGGPAPRGMDHFPLEFAPSGDVTVNTGIIAQGRPIGTNTTGQEAEGPHCVGASEH
;
A
#
# COMPACT_ATOMS: atom_id res chain seq x y z
N ILE A 1 1.43 16.49 -0.36
CA ILE A 1 1.41 16.36 -1.84
C ILE A 1 -0.05 16.20 -2.26
N SER A 2 -0.56 17.08 -3.13
CA SER A 2 -1.92 16.93 -3.66
C SER A 2 -1.95 15.82 -4.72
N VAL A 3 -2.95 14.94 -4.68
CA VAL A 3 -3.10 13.83 -5.64
C VAL A 3 -4.39 13.91 -6.47
N GLY A 4 -5.08 15.06 -6.41
CA GLY A 4 -6.32 15.32 -7.14
C GLY A 4 -7.58 15.00 -6.32
N LYS A 5 -8.71 14.79 -7.00
CA LYS A 5 -9.96 14.37 -6.35
C LYS A 5 -9.92 12.89 -6.02
N ILE A 6 -10.62 12.48 -4.97
CA ILE A 6 -10.75 11.06 -4.62
C ILE A 6 -11.36 10.22 -5.77
N ALA A 7 -12.25 10.81 -6.57
CA ALA A 7 -12.77 10.15 -7.78
C ALA A 7 -11.66 9.85 -8.79
N ASP A 8 -10.79 10.82 -9.07
CA ASP A 8 -9.65 10.66 -9.98
C ASP A 8 -8.63 9.64 -9.44
N VAL A 9 -8.42 9.60 -8.13
CA VAL A 9 -7.58 8.60 -7.46
C VAL A 9 -8.17 7.20 -7.67
N ASN A 10 -9.48 7.02 -7.49
CA ASN A 10 -10.15 5.74 -7.70
C ASN A 10 -10.11 5.30 -9.17
N ASP A 11 -10.26 6.23 -10.10
CA ASP A 11 -10.13 5.98 -11.54
C ASP A 11 -8.69 5.57 -11.88
N ALA A 12 -7.68 6.25 -11.31
CA ALA A 12 -6.28 5.90 -11.49
C ALA A 12 -5.96 4.49 -10.94
N ILE A 13 -6.51 4.13 -9.78
CA ILE A 13 -6.37 2.78 -9.21
C ILE A 13 -6.98 1.74 -10.16
N THR A 14 -8.19 2.00 -10.65
CA THR A 14 -8.91 1.09 -11.55
C THR A 14 -8.18 0.91 -12.88
N ASN A 15 -7.78 2.01 -13.51
CA ASN A 15 -7.03 2.01 -14.78
C ASN A 15 -5.64 1.39 -14.63
N GLY A 16 -5.03 1.50 -13.46
CA GLY A 16 -3.77 0.85 -13.11
C GLY A 16 -3.90 -0.60 -12.64
N GLY A 17 -5.07 -1.23 -12.81
CA GLY A 17 -5.28 -2.63 -12.45
C GLY A 17 -5.18 -2.90 -10.95
N GLY A 18 -5.63 -1.95 -10.12
CA GLY A 18 -5.57 -2.01 -8.66
C GLY A 18 -4.47 -1.13 -8.03
N PHE A 19 -3.67 -0.43 -8.84
CA PHE A 19 -2.52 0.36 -8.38
C PHE A 19 -2.43 1.72 -9.06
N ALA A 20 -2.41 2.80 -8.28
CA ALA A 20 -2.09 4.14 -8.77
C ALA A 20 -0.68 4.55 -8.29
N TYR A 21 0.22 4.94 -9.20
CA TYR A 21 1.55 5.41 -8.85
C TYR A 21 1.64 6.93 -8.89
N TYR A 22 2.18 7.54 -7.83
CA TYR A 22 2.43 8.97 -7.75
C TYR A 22 3.94 9.22 -7.55
N PRO A 23 4.67 9.60 -8.62
CA PRO A 23 6.13 9.73 -8.56
C PRO A 23 6.61 10.84 -7.63
N GLU A 24 5.83 11.90 -7.44
CA GLU A 24 6.15 13.05 -6.57
C GLU A 24 6.34 12.62 -5.11
N GLY A 25 5.56 11.63 -4.67
CA GLY A 25 5.65 11.04 -3.33
C GLY A 25 6.45 9.73 -3.28
N ARG A 26 6.89 9.21 -4.44
CA ARG A 26 7.36 7.82 -4.59
C ARG A 26 6.41 6.86 -3.88
N MET A 27 5.12 6.99 -4.17
CA MET A 27 4.08 6.29 -3.43
C MET A 27 3.12 5.57 -4.37
N TRP A 28 2.57 4.48 -3.86
CA TRP A 28 1.44 3.80 -4.43
C TRP A 28 0.19 4.20 -3.65
N ILE A 29 -0.93 4.37 -4.34
CA ILE A 29 -2.25 4.39 -3.71
C ILE A 29 -3.03 3.19 -4.25
N THR A 30 -3.66 2.44 -3.35
CA THR A 30 -4.48 1.27 -3.67
C THR A 30 -5.79 1.32 -2.91
N ASN A 31 -6.76 0.50 -3.32
CA ASN A 31 -8.03 0.37 -2.62
C ASN A 31 -7.85 -0.35 -1.28
N TYR A 32 -8.51 0.16 -0.25
CA TYR A 32 -8.69 -0.50 1.01
C TYR A 32 -10.16 -0.95 1.15
N PRO A 33 -10.45 -2.25 1.33
CA PRO A 33 -11.81 -2.74 1.36
C PRO A 33 -12.54 -2.33 2.65
N SER A 34 -13.75 -1.78 2.52
CA SER A 34 -14.58 -1.35 3.65
C SER A 34 -14.90 -2.49 4.63
N SER A 35 -15.01 -3.73 4.13
CA SER A 35 -15.20 -4.95 4.93
C SER A 35 -14.03 -5.24 5.89
N SER A 36 -12.86 -4.64 5.66
CA SER A 36 -11.67 -4.83 6.49
C SER A 36 -11.42 -3.69 7.48
N LEU A 37 -12.33 -2.71 7.56
CA LEU A 37 -12.18 -1.55 8.45
C LEU A 37 -12.19 -1.92 9.93
N GLU A 38 -13.01 -2.89 10.34
CA GLU A 38 -13.04 -3.34 11.74
C GLU A 38 -11.67 -3.86 12.17
N LYS A 39 -11.09 -4.75 11.35
CA LYS A 39 -9.72 -5.24 11.57
C LYS A 39 -8.70 -4.11 11.49
N ALA A 40 -8.88 -3.17 10.56
CA ALA A 40 -7.99 -2.01 10.42
C ALA A 40 -7.90 -1.22 11.72
N ARG A 41 -9.04 -0.92 12.35
CA ARG A 41 -9.12 -0.13 13.58
C ARG A 41 -8.37 -0.76 14.76
N ALA A 42 -8.19 -2.07 14.75
CA ALA A 42 -7.45 -2.78 15.78
C ALA A 42 -5.91 -2.66 15.63
N VAL A 43 -5.41 -2.31 14.44
CA VAL A 43 -3.96 -2.27 14.15
C VAL A 43 -3.45 -0.92 13.66
N TYR A 44 -4.24 -0.13 12.94
CA TYR A 44 -3.81 1.12 12.34
C TYR A 44 -4.06 2.33 13.24
N SER A 45 -3.17 3.34 13.17
CA SER A 45 -3.34 4.57 13.96
C SER A 45 -4.39 5.48 13.33
N PRO A 46 -5.00 6.42 14.08
CA PRO A 46 -6.03 7.31 13.54
C PRO A 46 -5.63 8.08 12.26
N PRO A 47 -4.40 8.64 12.14
CA PRO A 47 -3.96 9.29 10.90
C PRO A 47 -3.92 8.38 9.67
N GLU A 48 -3.67 7.07 9.87
CA GLU A 48 -3.65 6.10 8.77
C GLU A 48 -5.07 5.64 8.40
N LEU A 49 -5.96 5.54 9.39
CA LEU A 49 -7.34 5.10 9.20
C LEU A 49 -8.16 6.03 8.31
N ALA A 50 -7.88 7.34 8.30
CA ALA A 50 -8.61 8.31 7.48
C ALA A 50 -8.63 7.91 5.99
N GLY A 51 -7.50 7.45 5.46
CA GLY A 51 -7.42 6.92 4.10
C GLY A 51 -8.31 5.70 3.91
N MET A 52 -8.17 4.73 4.82
CA MET A 52 -8.86 3.45 4.74
C MET A 52 -10.37 3.62 4.82
N GLU A 53 -10.84 4.52 5.69
CA GLU A 53 -12.26 4.91 5.80
C GLU A 53 -12.80 5.54 4.52
N ALA A 54 -11.96 6.28 3.79
CA ALA A 54 -12.24 6.79 2.45
C ALA A 54 -12.04 5.74 1.33
N GLY A 55 -11.68 4.50 1.68
CA GLY A 55 -11.56 3.37 0.76
C GLY A 55 -10.19 3.24 0.09
N VAL A 56 -9.17 3.98 0.52
CA VAL A 56 -7.84 3.98 -0.10
C VAL A 56 -6.71 3.88 0.92
N ILE A 57 -5.50 3.55 0.48
CA ILE A 57 -4.32 3.55 1.33
C ILE A 57 -3.10 4.01 0.53
N ALA A 58 -2.28 4.88 1.11
CA ALA A 58 -1.06 5.39 0.49
C ALA A 58 0.17 4.71 1.09
N LEU A 59 0.96 4.07 0.24
CA LEU A 59 2.10 3.23 0.57
C LEU A 59 3.37 3.83 0.01
N TYR A 60 4.42 3.93 0.83
CA TYR A 60 5.72 4.35 0.38
C TYR A 60 6.39 3.24 -0.44
N GLN A 61 6.78 3.53 -1.68
CA GLN A 61 7.47 2.58 -2.59
C GLN A 61 8.81 2.08 -2.03
N LYS A 62 9.36 2.71 -0.99
CA LYS A 62 10.65 2.33 -0.41
C LYS A 62 10.53 1.02 0.36
N CYS A 63 11.28 0.01 -0.08
CA CYS A 63 11.40 -1.27 0.62
C CYS A 63 12.01 -1.07 2.01
N VAL A 64 11.36 -1.60 3.03
CA VAL A 64 11.76 -1.45 4.44
C VAL A 64 12.91 -2.40 4.84
N HIS A 65 13.38 -3.22 3.90
CA HIS A 65 14.62 -3.99 4.04
C HIS A 65 15.85 -3.06 3.91
N LEU A 66 16.17 -2.64 2.68
CA LEU A 66 17.38 -1.84 2.36
C LEU A 66 17.10 -0.62 1.46
N GLY A 67 15.82 -0.28 1.23
CA GLY A 67 15.45 0.96 0.55
C GLY A 67 15.31 0.91 -0.98
N CYS A 68 15.38 -0.26 -1.61
CA CYS A 68 15.04 -0.43 -3.03
C CYS A 68 13.60 0.06 -3.34
N ARG A 69 13.33 0.36 -4.61
CA ARG A 69 11.95 0.60 -5.08
C ARG A 69 11.18 -0.73 -5.16
N VAL A 70 9.94 -0.74 -4.68
CA VAL A 70 9.04 -1.90 -4.75
C VAL A 70 7.98 -1.68 -5.84
N PRO A 71 8.04 -2.38 -6.98
CA PRO A 71 6.98 -2.35 -8.00
C PRO A 71 5.75 -3.16 -7.55
N SER A 72 4.61 -2.89 -8.18
CA SER A 72 3.46 -3.80 -8.15
C SER A 72 3.66 -4.97 -9.12
N CYS A 73 3.01 -6.09 -8.84
CA CYS A 73 2.93 -7.25 -9.70
C CYS A 73 1.48 -7.40 -10.20
N PRO A 74 1.20 -7.18 -11.50
CA PRO A 74 -0.16 -7.25 -12.02
C PRO A 74 -0.82 -8.64 -11.93
N THR A 75 -0.03 -9.72 -11.86
CA THR A 75 -0.53 -11.09 -11.82
C THR A 75 -0.89 -11.53 -10.40
N SER A 76 0.04 -11.40 -9.44
CA SER A 76 -0.22 -11.74 -8.03
C SER A 76 -1.05 -10.69 -7.30
N GLN A 77 -1.14 -9.48 -7.87
CA GLN A 77 -1.79 -8.33 -7.28
C GLN A 77 -1.18 -7.89 -5.94
N TRP A 78 0.12 -8.11 -5.82
CA TRP A 78 0.96 -7.78 -4.66
C TRP A 78 2.06 -6.79 -5.04
N PHE A 79 2.77 -6.27 -4.05
CA PHE A 79 4.03 -5.55 -4.23
C PHE A 79 5.22 -6.50 -4.03
N GLU A 80 6.13 -6.54 -4.99
CA GLU A 80 7.19 -7.54 -5.03
C GLU A 80 8.55 -6.89 -5.29
N CYS A 81 9.41 -6.91 -4.29
CA CYS A 81 10.73 -6.29 -4.37
C CYS A 81 11.72 -7.20 -5.08
N GLY A 82 12.09 -6.86 -6.31
CA GLY A 82 13.06 -7.63 -7.12
C GLY A 82 14.51 -7.63 -6.61
N CYS A 83 14.83 -6.94 -5.51
CA CYS A 83 16.19 -6.94 -4.95
C CYS A 83 16.48 -8.22 -4.14
N HIS A 84 15.59 -8.58 -3.21
CA HIS A 84 15.78 -9.73 -2.30
C HIS A 84 14.45 -10.48 -2.04
N GLY A 85 13.44 -10.31 -2.90
CA GLY A 85 12.19 -11.06 -2.83
C GLY A 85 11.26 -10.70 -1.67
N SER A 86 11.33 -9.49 -1.10
CA SER A 86 10.31 -9.05 -0.12
C SER A 86 8.96 -8.86 -0.82
N GLN A 87 7.91 -9.46 -0.26
CA GLN A 87 6.58 -9.46 -0.82
C GLN A 87 5.58 -8.86 0.17
N TYR A 88 4.66 -8.05 -0.35
CA TYR A 88 3.60 -7.41 0.43
C TYR A 88 2.28 -7.50 -0.32
N ASN A 89 1.17 -7.67 0.38
CA ASN A 89 -0.14 -7.68 -0.27
C ASN A 89 -0.52 -6.27 -0.81
N ARG A 90 -1.66 -6.13 -1.48
CA ARG A 90 -2.10 -4.88 -2.14
C ARG A 90 -2.23 -3.69 -1.18
N VAL A 91 -2.31 -3.93 0.13
CA VAL A 91 -2.36 -2.88 1.17
C VAL A 91 -1.04 -2.74 1.93
N GLY A 92 0.06 -3.34 1.43
CA GLY A 92 1.41 -3.17 1.98
C GLY A 92 1.73 -4.06 3.18
N GLU A 93 0.87 -4.99 3.56
CA GLU A 93 1.13 -5.92 4.66
C GLU A 93 2.12 -7.01 4.21
N LYS A 94 3.12 -7.29 5.05
CA LYS A 94 4.18 -8.22 4.70
C LYS A 94 3.65 -9.65 4.51
N LYS A 95 4.05 -10.28 3.40
CA LYS A 95 3.74 -11.68 3.06
C LYS A 95 4.98 -12.57 2.92
N GLY A 96 6.13 -12.02 2.50
CA GLY A 96 7.33 -12.83 2.24
C GLY A 96 8.64 -12.04 2.23
N GLY A 97 9.75 -12.78 2.18
CA GLY A 97 11.12 -12.26 2.07
C GLY A 97 11.68 -11.56 3.33
N PRO A 98 12.87 -10.92 3.20
CA PRO A 98 13.70 -10.50 4.33
C PRO A 98 13.28 -9.17 5.00
N ALA A 99 12.38 -8.38 4.42
CA ALA A 99 11.87 -7.18 5.06
C ALA A 99 11.31 -7.50 6.47
N PRO A 100 11.62 -6.71 7.52
CA PRO A 100 11.23 -7.06 8.89
C PRO A 100 9.74 -6.82 9.20
N ARG A 101 9.03 -6.04 8.37
CA ARG A 101 7.64 -5.58 8.58
C ARG A 101 7.00 -5.20 7.24
N GLY A 102 5.75 -4.75 7.26
CA GLY A 102 5.04 -4.21 6.10
C GLY A 102 5.66 -2.92 5.55
N MET A 103 5.17 -2.48 4.38
CA MET A 103 5.55 -1.22 3.75
C MET A 103 5.17 -0.02 4.62
N ASP A 104 5.93 1.07 4.55
CA ASP A 104 5.54 2.31 5.23
C ASP A 104 4.34 2.97 4.56
N HIS A 105 3.56 3.72 5.34
CA HIS A 105 2.35 4.39 4.90
C HIS A 105 2.49 5.91 5.03
N PHE A 106 1.72 6.64 4.23
CA PHE A 106 1.55 8.08 4.38
C PHE A 106 0.11 8.39 4.79
N PRO A 107 -0.13 9.22 5.82
CA PRO A 107 -1.47 9.72 6.14
C PRO A 107 -2.10 10.45 4.95
N LEU A 108 -3.40 10.26 4.78
CA LEU A 108 -4.22 10.94 3.78
C LEU A 108 -5.16 11.93 4.47
N GLU A 109 -5.29 13.11 3.89
CA GLU A 109 -6.20 14.16 4.31
C GLU A 109 -7.19 14.46 3.18
N PHE A 110 -8.46 14.65 3.55
CA PHE A 110 -9.57 14.80 2.61
C PHE A 110 -10.30 16.12 2.90
N ALA A 111 -10.38 16.98 1.88
CA ALA A 111 -11.19 18.19 1.96
C ALA A 111 -12.68 17.87 1.69
N PRO A 112 -13.63 18.69 2.19
CA PRO A 112 -15.06 18.53 1.88
C PRO A 112 -15.38 18.58 0.38
N SER A 113 -14.53 19.24 -0.40
CA SER A 113 -14.57 19.30 -1.86
C SER A 113 -14.11 18.02 -2.57
N GLY A 114 -13.68 16.99 -1.81
CA GLY A 114 -13.16 15.73 -2.31
C GLY A 114 -11.68 15.78 -2.73
N ASP A 115 -10.98 16.89 -2.51
CA ASP A 115 -9.54 16.99 -2.77
C ASP A 115 -8.76 16.14 -1.76
N VAL A 116 -7.77 15.39 -2.24
CA VAL A 116 -6.96 14.48 -1.46
C VAL A 116 -5.52 14.99 -1.37
N THR A 117 -5.00 15.06 -0.15
CA THR A 117 -3.59 15.39 0.12
C THR A 117 -2.93 14.24 0.86
N VAL A 118 -1.75 13.83 0.40
CA VAL A 118 -0.91 12.87 1.09
C VAL A 118 0.16 13.60 1.90
N ASN A 119 0.24 13.32 3.20
CA ASN A 119 1.22 13.92 4.10
C ASN A 119 2.53 13.12 4.11
N THR A 120 3.46 13.48 3.22
CA THR A 120 4.77 12.82 3.13
C THR A 120 5.78 13.30 4.19
N GLY A 121 5.40 14.26 5.03
CA GLY A 121 6.17 14.65 6.22
C GLY A 121 6.07 13.64 7.37
N ILE A 122 5.10 12.72 7.30
CA ILE A 122 4.87 11.67 8.29
C ILE A 122 5.00 10.32 7.60
N ILE A 123 5.98 9.52 8.03
CA ILE A 123 6.14 8.13 7.61
C ILE A 123 5.61 7.26 8.73
N ALA A 124 4.41 6.69 8.55
CA ALA A 124 3.87 5.72 9.49
C ALA A 124 4.48 4.35 9.20
N GLN A 125 5.05 3.70 10.22
CA GLN A 125 5.73 2.43 10.01
C GLN A 125 4.76 1.32 9.65
N GLY A 126 5.11 0.55 8.63
CA GLY A 126 4.36 -0.65 8.25
C GLY A 126 4.22 -1.65 9.39
N ARG A 127 3.13 -2.41 9.37
CA ARG A 127 2.76 -3.29 10.48
C ARG A 127 3.68 -4.51 10.63
N PRO A 128 3.85 -5.05 11.86
CA PRO A 128 4.66 -6.25 12.09
C PRO A 128 4.23 -7.43 11.23
N ILE A 129 5.15 -8.38 11.05
CA ILE A 129 4.88 -9.65 10.38
C ILE A 129 3.66 -10.35 11.02
N GLY A 130 2.81 -10.96 10.18
CA GLY A 130 1.57 -11.62 10.62
C GLY A 130 0.34 -10.73 10.61
N THR A 131 0.48 -9.41 10.40
CA THR A 131 -0.67 -8.52 10.15
C THR A 131 -1.33 -8.89 8.82
N ASN A 132 -2.64 -9.16 8.85
CA ASN A 132 -3.42 -9.56 7.66
C ASN A 132 -4.86 -9.06 7.81
N THR A 133 -5.07 -7.76 7.59
CA THR A 133 -6.40 -7.16 7.79
C THR A 133 -7.37 -7.50 6.67
N THR A 134 -6.88 -7.62 5.44
CA THR A 134 -7.71 -7.87 4.26
C THR A 134 -7.93 -9.35 3.99
N GLY A 135 -7.04 -10.22 4.48
CA GLY A 135 -7.04 -11.64 4.10
C GLY A 135 -6.62 -11.87 2.64
N GLN A 136 -6.13 -10.84 1.94
CA GLN A 136 -5.75 -10.97 0.54
C GLN A 136 -4.54 -11.93 0.40
N GLU A 137 -4.77 -13.03 -0.31
CA GLU A 137 -3.72 -13.92 -0.79
C GLU A 137 -3.31 -13.56 -2.23
N ALA A 138 -2.26 -14.17 -2.76
CA ALA A 138 -1.82 -13.88 -4.13
C ALA A 138 -2.90 -14.33 -5.12
N GLU A 139 -3.31 -13.42 -6.02
CA GLU A 139 -4.39 -13.67 -6.98
C GLU A 139 -3.90 -14.45 -8.22
N GLY A 140 -2.59 -14.56 -8.38
CA GLY A 140 -1.93 -15.21 -9.50
C GLY A 140 -0.42 -15.37 -9.26
N PRO A 141 0.34 -15.79 -10.28
CA PRO A 141 1.78 -16.02 -10.15
C PRO A 141 2.55 -14.77 -9.73
N HIS A 142 3.62 -14.95 -8.95
CA HIS A 142 4.55 -13.87 -8.60
C HIS A 142 5.33 -13.40 -9.84
N CYS A 143 5.61 -12.10 -9.89
CA CYS A 143 6.43 -11.46 -10.93
C CYS A 143 7.92 -11.58 -10.62
N VAL A 144 8.28 -11.66 -9.33
CA VAL A 144 9.64 -12.04 -8.91
C VAL A 144 9.65 -13.54 -8.68
N GLY A 145 10.62 -14.24 -9.29
CA GLY A 145 10.85 -15.65 -8.98
C GLY A 145 11.10 -15.80 -7.48
N ALA A 146 10.59 -16.88 -6.88
CA ALA A 146 10.93 -17.25 -5.51
C ALA A 146 12.45 -17.20 -5.41
N SER A 147 12.98 -16.25 -4.64
CA SER A 147 14.41 -16.19 -4.39
C SER A 147 14.71 -17.41 -3.52
N GLU A 148 15.10 -18.51 -4.14
CA GLU A 148 15.63 -19.67 -3.45
C GLU A 148 16.86 -19.17 -2.68
N HIS A 149 16.73 -19.10 -1.36
CA HIS A 149 17.84 -18.99 -0.43
C HIS A 149 18.15 -20.37 0.11
#